data_AF-A0A3R6EHS4-F1
#
_entry.id   AF-A0A3R6EHS4-F1
#
_cell.length_a   1.000
_cell.length_b   1.000
_cell.length_c   1.000
_cell.angle_alpha   90.00
_cell.angle_beta   90.00
_cell.angle_gamma   90.00
#
_symmetry.space_group_name_H-M   'P 1'
#
loop_
_entity.id
_entity.type
_entity.pdbx_description
1 polymer ?
#
loop_
_entity_poly.entity_id
_entity_poly.type
_entity_poly.pdbx_seq_one_letter_code
_entity_poly.pdbx_strand_id
1 'polypeptide(L)'
;RVKCSHCGKTHALLPSQIVPYSQVSLQEQAAIISAYEDSGDFKQIMDRTPSIDENLIASITKRYIMHWMQKIRSFRVDLSFPSRLVKLCFSLFMNQFMQIRQTPNILFLTPT
;
A
#
# COMPACT_ATOMS: atom_id res chain seq x y z
N ARG A 1 -15.25 6.37 5.51
CA ARG A 1 -16.41 7.12 4.99
C ARG A 1 -15.91 8.51 4.61
N VAL A 2 -16.27 9.04 3.45
CA VAL A 2 -15.87 10.39 3.03
C VAL A 2 -17.09 11.15 2.53
N LYS A 3 -17.11 12.47 2.73
CA LYS A 3 -18.17 13.33 2.20
C LYS A 3 -17.80 13.70 0.77
N CYS A 4 -18.66 13.36 -0.19
CA CYS A 4 -18.44 13.74 -1.58
C CYS A 4 -18.72 15.24 -1.75
N SER A 5 -17.78 15.96 -2.36
CA SER A 5 -17.93 17.40 -2.66
C SER A 5 -18.97 17.67 -3.75
N HIS A 6 -19.17 16.72 -4.67
CA HIS A 6 -20.09 16.88 -5.79
C HIS A 6 -21.55 16.62 -5.40
N CYS A 7 -21.84 15.54 -4.66
CA CYS A 7 -23.22 15.17 -4.31
C CYS A 7 -23.61 15.49 -2.86
N GLY A 8 -22.66 15.93 -2.02
CA GLY A 8 -22.88 16.28 -0.62
C GLY A 8 -23.13 15.09 0.34
N LYS A 9 -23.29 13.87 -0.18
CA LYS A 9 -23.57 12.66 0.61
C LYS A 9 -22.28 12.00 1.14
N THR A 10 -22.44 11.19 2.19
CA THR A 10 -21.35 10.40 2.77
C THR A 10 -21.26 9.04 2.08
N HIS A 11 -20.12 8.75 1.45
CA HIS A 11 -19.87 7.53 0.71
C HIS A 11 -18.96 6.59 1.54
N ALA A 12 -19.24 5.29 1.45
CA ALA A 12 -18.30 4.25 1.88
C ALA A 12 -17.24 4.06 0.78
N LEU A 13 -15.98 3.97 1.18
CA LEU A 13 -14.88 3.73 0.25
C LEU A 13 -14.59 2.23 0.21
N LEU A 14 -14.34 1.72 -0.99
CA LEU A 14 -13.94 0.32 -1.17
C LEU A 14 -12.49 0.15 -0.67
N PRO A 15 -12.21 -0.86 0.16
CA PRO A 15 -10.84 -1.14 0.61
C PRO A 15 -9.85 -1.38 -0.54
N SER A 16 -10.32 -1.85 -1.70
CA SER A 16 -9.51 -2.03 -2.91
C SER A 16 -9.10 -0.72 -3.60
N GLN A 17 -9.62 0.43 -3.16
CA GLN A 17 -9.31 1.74 -3.72
C GLN A 17 -8.43 2.59 -2.81
N ILE A 18 -8.31 2.24 -1.52
CA ILE A 18 -7.63 3.07 -0.53
C ILE A 18 -6.61 2.27 0.28
N VAL A 19 -5.58 2.96 0.73
CA VAL A 19 -4.70 2.49 1.80
C VAL A 19 -5.04 3.29 3.06
N PRO A 20 -5.20 2.65 4.23
CA PRO A 20 -5.51 3.35 5.47
C PRO A 20 -4.51 4.46 5.79
N TYR A 21 -5.01 5.63 6.18
CA TYR A 21 -4.22 6.82 6.56
C TYR A 21 -3.27 7.36 5.49
N SER A 22 -3.42 6.93 4.23
CA SER A 22 -2.67 7.47 3.11
C SER A 22 -3.57 8.33 2.23
N GLN A 23 -2.99 9.39 1.67
CA GLN A 23 -3.61 10.20 0.62
C GLN A 23 -3.42 9.59 -0.77
N VAL A 24 -2.55 8.58 -0.89
CA VAL A 24 -2.25 7.88 -2.14
C VAL A 24 -3.14 6.64 -2.27
N SER A 25 -3.75 6.48 -3.45
CA SER A 25 -4.63 5.34 -3.75
C SER A 25 -3.90 4.01 -3.63
N LEU A 26 -4.64 2.93 -3.44
CA LEU A 26 -4.05 1.59 -3.36
C LEU A 26 -3.36 1.19 -4.66
N GLN A 27 -3.92 1.58 -5.80
CA GLN A 27 -3.36 1.28 -7.12
C GLN A 27 -2.02 2.00 -7.32
N GLU A 28 -1.95 3.28 -6.96
CA GLU A 28 -0.72 4.08 -7.02
C GLU A 28 0.38 3.50 -6.11
N GLN A 29 0.04 3.14 -4.87
CA GLN A 29 1.03 2.52 -3.97
C GLN A 29 1.49 1.14 -4.46
N ALA A 30 0.59 0.32 -5.01
CA ALA A 30 0.95 -0.96 -5.59
C ALA A 30 1.88 -0.77 -6.80
N ALA A 31 1.63 0.23 -7.64
CA ALA A 31 2.49 0.57 -8.78
C ALA A 31 3.88 1.04 -8.32
N ILE A 32 3.96 1.92 -7.32
CA ILE A 32 5.24 2.37 -6.74
C ILE A 32 6.03 1.18 -6.21
N ILE A 33 5.38 0.29 -5.46
CA ILE A 33 6.04 -0.88 -4.87
C ILE A 33 6.49 -1.87 -5.96
N SER A 34 5.67 -2.12 -6.98
CA SER A 34 6.04 -2.97 -8.12
C SER A 34 7.26 -2.38 -8.86
N ALA A 35 7.23 -1.08 -9.17
CA ALA A 35 8.35 -0.39 -9.81
C ALA A 35 9.63 -0.51 -8.98
N TYR A 36 9.52 -0.41 -7.65
CA TYR A 36 10.65 -0.61 -6.73
C TYR A 36 11.19 -2.06 -6.76
N GLU A 37 10.34 -3.08 -6.86
CA GLU A 37 10.80 -4.48 -6.92
C GLU A 37 11.42 -4.85 -8.27
N ASP A 38 10.98 -4.23 -9.36
CA ASP A 38 11.41 -4.59 -10.72
C ASP A 38 12.66 -3.82 -11.20
N SER A 39 12.65 -2.47 -11.11
CA SER A 39 13.63 -1.63 -11.82
C SER A 39 14.09 -0.38 -11.06
N GLY A 40 13.34 0.05 -10.05
CA GLY A 40 13.60 1.29 -9.31
C GLY A 40 13.35 2.57 -10.09
N ASP A 41 12.77 2.50 -11.30
CA ASP A 41 12.40 3.68 -12.09
C ASP A 41 10.95 4.10 -11.80
N PHE A 42 10.77 5.34 -11.33
CA PHE A 42 9.48 5.89 -10.96
C PHE A 42 9.00 6.99 -11.91
N LYS A 43 9.77 7.34 -12.95
CA LYS A 43 9.46 8.46 -13.86
C LYS A 43 8.08 8.36 -14.47
N GLN A 44 7.69 7.18 -14.95
CA GLN A 44 6.36 6.97 -15.53
C GLN A 44 5.21 7.19 -14.52
N ILE A 45 5.44 6.92 -13.24
CA ILE A 45 4.42 7.10 -12.19
C ILE A 45 4.27 8.60 -11.89
N MET A 46 5.40 9.30 -11.75
CA MET A 46 5.42 10.74 -11.52
C MET A 46 4.81 11.52 -12.69
N ASP A 47 5.09 11.12 -13.93
CA ASP A 47 4.53 11.74 -15.14
C ASP A 47 3.00 11.55 -15.24
N ARG A 48 2.49 10.40 -14.80
CA ARG A 48 1.04 10.11 -14.82
C ARG A 48 0.28 10.85 -13.73
N THR A 49 0.91 11.02 -12.57
CA THR A 49 0.26 11.55 -11.38
C THR A 49 1.13 12.65 -10.75
N PRO A 50 0.98 13.92 -11.20
CA PRO A 50 1.84 15.03 -10.77
C PRO A 50 1.81 15.35 -9.28
N SER A 51 0.83 14.83 -8.54
CA SER A 51 0.76 14.96 -7.08
C SER A 51 1.69 13.99 -6.33
N ILE A 52 2.37 13.08 -7.03
CA ILE A 52 3.33 12.14 -6.46
C ILE A 52 4.74 12.65 -6.74
N ASP A 53 5.44 13.04 -5.68
CA ASP A 53 6.84 13.46 -5.74
C ASP A 53 7.80 12.36 -5.24
N GLU A 54 9.10 12.58 -5.40
CA GLU A 54 10.13 11.62 -4.98
C GLU A 54 10.11 11.39 -3.46
N ASN A 55 9.76 12.41 -2.68
CA ASN A 55 9.69 12.31 -1.22
C ASN A 55 8.58 11.34 -0.78
N LEU A 56 7.41 11.45 -1.42
CA LEU A 56 6.27 10.60 -1.19
C LEU A 56 6.59 9.16 -1.58
N ILE A 57 7.21 8.96 -2.75
CA ILE A 57 7.70 7.65 -3.20
C ILE A 57 8.66 7.06 -2.17
N ALA A 58 9.69 7.81 -1.76
CA ALA A 58 10.66 7.36 -0.77
C ALA A 58 10.00 6.98 0.55
N SER A 59 9.01 7.76 1.01
CA SER A 59 8.26 7.48 2.24
C SER A 59 7.40 6.21 2.16
N ILE A 60 6.80 5.93 1.00
CA ILE A 60 6.00 4.73 0.74
C ILE A 60 6.92 3.51 0.70
N THR A 61 7.99 3.59 -0.09
CA THR A 61 9.00 2.54 -0.22
C THR A 61 9.62 2.19 1.12
N LYS A 62 10.01 3.19 1.94
CA LYS A 62 10.54 2.96 3.28
C LYS A 62 9.55 2.19 4.17
N ARG A 63 8.28 2.60 4.20
CA ARG A 63 7.24 1.90 4.96
C ARG A 63 6.99 0.47 4.46
N TYR A 64 7.03 0.28 3.14
CA TYR A 64 6.93 -1.05 2.53
C TYR A 64 8.07 -1.96 3.01
N ILE A 65 9.32 -1.51 2.87
CA ILE A 65 10.51 -2.27 3.28
C ILE A 65 10.43 -2.67 4.76
N MET A 66 10.09 -1.72 5.63
CA MET A 66 10.11 -1.94 7.09
C MET A 66 8.99 -2.88 7.58
N HIS A 67 7.81 -2.88 6.94
CA HIS A 67 6.61 -3.50 7.54
C HIS A 67 5.91 -4.54 6.67
N TRP A 68 6.11 -4.51 5.35
CA TRP A 68 5.31 -5.28 4.39
C TRP A 68 6.13 -6.14 3.44
N MET A 69 7.37 -5.76 3.12
CA MET A 69 8.20 -6.48 2.15
C MET A 69 8.38 -7.96 2.52
N GLN A 70 8.69 -8.26 3.78
CA GLN A 70 8.79 -9.65 4.23
C GLN A 70 7.46 -10.41 4.08
N LYS A 71 6.34 -9.80 4.46
CA LYS A 71 5.01 -10.42 4.37
C LYS A 71 4.63 -10.75 2.93
N ILE A 72 4.81 -9.80 2.03
CA ILE A 72 4.49 -9.96 0.60
C ILE A 72 5.38 -11.03 -0.03
N ARG A 73 6.69 -11.01 0.25
CA ARG A 73 7.63 -12.00 -0.30
C ARG A 73 7.43 -13.41 0.26
N SER A 74 7.18 -13.57 1.56
CA SER A 74 6.97 -14.88 2.18
C SER A 74 5.78 -15.63 1.59
N PHE A 75 4.70 -14.90 1.26
CA PHE A 75 3.48 -15.49 0.71
C PHE A 75 3.33 -15.29 -0.80
N ARG A 76 4.34 -14.73 -1.48
CA ARG A 76 4.35 -14.42 -2.92
C ARG A 76 3.07 -13.74 -3.37
N VAL A 77 2.67 -12.70 -2.64
CA VAL A 77 1.43 -11.97 -2.92
C VAL A 77 1.63 -11.07 -4.14
N ASP A 78 0.81 -11.27 -5.16
CA ASP A 78 0.83 -10.45 -6.38
C ASP A 78 0.23 -9.05 -6.16
N LEU A 79 0.97 -8.02 -6.58
CA LEU A 79 0.60 -6.61 -6.46
C LEU A 79 -0.25 -6.11 -7.65
N SER A 80 -0.31 -6.87 -8.75
CA SER A 80 -0.90 -6.45 -10.03
C SER A 80 -2.42 -6.26 -9.96
N PHE A 81 -3.09 -6.96 -9.03
CA PHE A 81 -4.55 -6.98 -8.93
C PHE A 81 -5.03 -6.45 -7.57
N PRO A 82 -5.38 -5.15 -7.46
CA PRO A 82 -5.82 -4.49 -6.23
C PRO A 82 -6.87 -5.24 -5.40
N SER A 83 -7.90 -5.77 -6.05
CA SER A 83 -8.99 -6.49 -5.38
C SER A 83 -8.53 -7.84 -4.80
N ARG A 84 -7.65 -8.55 -5.52
CA ARG A 84 -7.05 -9.81 -5.06
C ARG A 84 -6.02 -9.56 -3.97
N LEU A 85 -5.18 -8.54 -4.12
CA LEU A 85 -4.21 -8.09 -3.13
C LEU A 85 -4.87 -7.85 -1.77
N VAL A 86 -5.93 -7.04 -1.74
CA VAL A 86 -6.64 -6.75 -0.50
C VAL A 86 -7.26 -8.01 0.13
N LYS A 87 -7.90 -8.87 -0.67
CA LYS A 87 -8.46 -10.15 -0.18
C LYS A 87 -7.38 -11.04 0.44
N LEU A 88 -6.24 -11.18 -0.24
CA LEU A 88 -5.11 -11.98 0.25
C LEU A 88 -4.51 -11.37 1.53
N CYS A 89 -4.30 -10.05 1.58
CA CYS A 89 -3.78 -9.40 2.78
C CYS A 89 -4.68 -9.60 4.00
N PHE A 90 -6.00 -9.49 3.84
CA PHE A 90 -6.93 -9.80 4.92
C PHE A 90 -6.88 -11.28 5.30
N SER A 91 -6.89 -12.20 4.32
CA SER A 91 -6.88 -13.64 4.61
C SER A 91 -5.60 -14.13 5.28
N LEU A 92 -4.44 -13.55 4.96
CA LEU A 92 -3.14 -14.00 5.43
C LEU A 92 -2.65 -13.24 6.66
N PHE A 93 -2.93 -11.94 6.73
CA PHE A 93 -2.36 -11.05 7.74
C PHE A 93 -3.40 -10.39 8.63
N MET A 94 -4.69 -10.64 8.39
CA MET A 94 -5.82 -9.99 9.10
C MET A 94 -5.75 -8.45 9.06
N ASN A 95 -5.04 -7.89 8.08
CA ASN A 95 -4.77 -6.47 7.94
C ASN A 95 -4.91 -6.05 6.48
N GLN A 96 -5.37 -4.82 6.24
CA GLN A 96 -5.40 -4.24 4.90
C GLN A 96 -3.98 -3.96 4.40
N PHE A 97 -3.76 -4.08 3.09
CA PHE A 97 -2.49 -3.75 2.45
C PHE A 97 -1.96 -2.37 2.89
N MET A 98 -0.67 -2.30 3.22
CA MET A 98 0.03 -1.10 3.71
C MET A 98 -0.54 -0.48 5.00
N GLN A 99 -1.50 -1.14 5.67
CA GLN A 99 -1.93 -0.75 7.00
C GLN A 99 -0.84 -1.12 8.01
N ILE A 100 -0.35 -0.13 8.75
CA ILE A 100 0.58 -0.36 9.85
C ILE A 100 -0.23 -0.53 11.12
N ARG A 101 -0.17 -1.73 11.70
CA ARG A 101 -0.55 -1.98 13.09
C ARG A 101 0.71 -2.28 13.88
N GLN A 102 0.81 -1.77 15.10
CA GLN A 102 1.79 -2.23 16.08
C GLN A 102 1.41 -3.65 16.52
N THR A 103 1.66 -4.62 15.66
CA THR A 103 1.62 -6.04 15.99
C THR A 103 3.07 -6.51 16.01
N PRO A 104 3.63 -6.89 17.17
CA PRO A 104 4.99 -7.40 17.24
C PRO A 104 5.16 -8.57 16.27
N ASN A 105 6.29 -8.59 15.56
CA ASN A 105 6.59 -9.66 14.62
C ASN A 105 6.94 -10.92 15.40
N ILE A 106 5.99 -11.84 15.54
CA ILE A 106 6.19 -13.10 16.28
C ILE A 106 7.29 -13.98 15.68
N LEU A 107 7.64 -13.79 14.40
CA LEU A 107 8.66 -14.56 13.70
C LEU A 107 10.07 -13.98 13.89
N PHE A 108 10.16 -12.70 14.26
CA PHE A 108 11.43 -11.99 14.43
C PHE A 108 11.32 -11.10 15.67
N LEU A 109 11.56 -11.70 16.83
CA LEU A 109 11.71 -10.95 18.07
C LEU A 109 12.92 -10.03 17.92
N THR A 110 12.72 -8.72 18.08
CA THR A 110 13.83 -7.78 18.19
C THR A 110 14.60 -8.09 19.47
N PRO A 111 15.92 -8.32 19.41
CA PRO A 111 16.72 -8.50 20.62
C PRO A 111 16.69 -7.18 21.43
N THR A 112 16.43 -7.32 22.73
CA THR A 112 16.47 -6.24 23.73
C THR A 112 17.88 -5.77 24.00
#